data_AF-A0A377PPN6-F1
#
_entry.id   AF-A0A377PPN6-F1
#
_cell.length_a   1.000
_cell.length_b   1.000
_cell.length_c   1.000
_cell.angle_alpha   90.00
_cell.angle_beta   90.00
_cell.angle_gamma   90.00
#
_symmetry.space_group_name_H-M   'P 1'
#
loop_
_entity.id
_entity.type
_entity.pdbx_description
1 polymer ?
#
loop_
_entity_poly.entity_id
_entity_poly.type
_entity_poly.pdbx_seq_one_letter_code
_entity_poly.pdbx_strand_id
1 'polypeptide(L)' 'MAVICANPQDAYLVQLIAKMDFSNAETLLDMGCGPGSVCLNVAHKLSHVYGVDYSKGMLEVAAKRATGHAAR' A
#
# COMPACT_ATOMS: atom_id res chain seq x y z
N MET A 1 -12.99 -2.69 -11.84
CA MET A 1 -11.83 -1.83 -12.21
C MET A 1 -10.73 -1.83 -11.13
N ALA A 2 -11.01 -1.44 -9.88
CA ALA A 2 -9.99 -1.29 -8.82
C ALA A 2 -9.18 -2.56 -8.46
N VAL A 3 -9.75 -3.75 -8.66
CA VAL A 3 -9.10 -5.03 -8.30
C VAL A 3 -7.93 -5.36 -9.24
N ILE A 4 -7.94 -4.86 -10.48
CA ILE A 4 -6.93 -5.17 -11.51
C ILE A 4 -5.73 -4.21 -11.45
N CYS A 5 -5.90 -2.98 -10.94
CA CYS A 5 -4.86 -1.94 -10.90
C CYS A 5 -3.78 -2.14 -9.83
N ALA A 6 -3.71 -3.29 -9.17
CA ALA A 6 -2.74 -3.55 -8.12
C ALA A 6 -2.08 -4.91 -8.31
N ASN A 7 -1.51 -5.08 -9.49
CA ASN A 7 -0.55 -6.14 -9.73
C ASN A 7 0.71 -5.83 -8.88
N PRO A 8 1.11 -6.68 -7.91
CA PRO A 8 2.33 -6.48 -7.14
C PRO A 8 3.60 -6.54 -8.00
N GLN A 9 3.50 -7.11 -9.21
CA GLN A 9 4.57 -7.17 -10.21
C GLN A 9 4.49 -6.01 -11.22
N ASP A 10 3.62 -5.01 -10.99
CA ASP A 10 3.61 -3.80 -11.80
C ASP A 10 4.99 -3.12 -11.77
N ALA A 11 5.56 -2.88 -12.96
CA ALA A 11 6.93 -2.38 -13.08
C ALA A 11 7.09 -0.99 -12.45
N TYR A 12 6.05 -0.14 -12.50
CA TYR A 12 6.08 1.16 -11.86
C TYR A 12 6.08 1.00 -10.34
N LEU A 13 5.21 0.14 -9.78
CA LEU A 13 5.17 -0.12 -8.34
C LEU A 13 6.51 -0.63 -7.80
N VAL A 14 7.11 -1.62 -8.48
CA VAL A 14 8.42 -2.17 -8.10
C VAL A 14 9.50 -1.10 -8.12
N GLN A 15 9.55 -0.30 -9.19
CA GLN A 15 10.53 0.77 -9.35
C GLN A 15 10.34 1.94 -8.38
N LEU A 16 9.10 2.20 -7.98
CA LEU A 16 8.75 3.21 -6.98
C LEU A 16 9.24 2.77 -5.60
N ILE A 17 8.90 1.55 -5.17
CA ILE A 17 9.32 1.00 -3.86
C ILE A 17 10.84 0.90 -3.78
N ALA A 18 11.51 0.51 -4.87
CA ALA A 18 12.98 0.41 -4.90
C ALA A 18 13.70 1.77 -4.73
N LYS A 19 13.02 2.89 -5.01
CA LYS A 19 13.56 4.25 -4.85
C LYS A 19 13.20 4.89 -3.52
N MET A 20 12.36 4.24 -2.71
CA MET A 20 12.02 4.71 -1.37
C MET A 20 13.13 4.34 -0.39
N ASP A 21 13.55 5.30 0.42
CA ASP A 21 14.40 5.05 1.58
C ASP A 21 13.52 4.95 2.83
N PHE A 22 13.66 3.84 3.56
CA PHE A 22 12.95 3.57 4.80
C PHE A 22 13.88 3.62 6.02
N SER A 23 15.15 4.00 5.81
CA SER A 23 16.15 4.07 6.88
C SER A 23 15.69 5.03 7.98
N ASN A 24 15.59 4.52 9.21
CA ASN A 24 15.09 5.26 10.38
C ASN A 24 13.64 5.76 10.27
N ALA A 25 12.85 5.25 9.32
CA ALA A 25 11.42 5.54 9.24
C ALA A 25 10.63 4.51 10.06
N GLU A 26 9.78 5.00 10.96
CA GLU A 26 8.84 4.12 11.70
C GLU A 26 7.46 4.07 11.05
N THR A 27 7.09 5.13 10.31
CA THR A 27 5.75 5.29 9.75
C THR A 27 5.76 5.80 8.31
N LEU A 28 4.73 5.43 7.53
CA LEU A 28 4.46 5.95 6.20
C LEU A 28 3.03 6.49 6.11
N LEU A 29 2.87 7.65 5.45
CA LEU A 29 1.57 8.18 5.02
C LEU A 29 1.46 8.11 3.49
N ASP A 30 0.46 7.37 3.00
CA ASP A 30 0.13 7.20 1.59
C ASP A 30 -1.16 7.97 1.27
N MET A 31 -1.02 9.15 0.67
CA MET A 31 -2.11 10.06 0.35
C MET A 31 -2.68 9.75 -1.04
N GLY A 32 -3.97 9.46 -1.13
CA GLY A 32 -4.58 8.91 -2.34
C GLY A 32 -4.19 7.44 -2.56
N CYS A 33 -4.18 6.65 -1.48
CA CYS A 33 -3.66 5.28 -1.50
C CYS A 33 -4.45 4.31 -2.38
N GLY A 34 -5.64 4.71 -2.84
CA GLY A 34 -6.54 3.88 -3.61
C GLY A 34 -6.80 2.54 -2.92
N PRO A 35 -6.61 1.42 -3.62
CA PRO A 35 -6.84 0.09 -3.04
C PRO A 35 -5.61 -0.43 -2.24
N GLY A 36 -4.73 0.47 -1.79
CA GLY A 36 -3.57 0.20 -0.94
C GLY A 36 -2.34 -0.35 -1.68
N SER A 37 -2.16 -0.05 -2.96
CA SER A 37 -1.11 -0.67 -3.79
C SER A 37 0.31 -0.41 -3.26
N VAL A 38 0.61 0.80 -2.78
CA VAL A 38 1.94 1.13 -2.24
C VAL A 38 2.02 0.77 -0.77
N CYS A 39 1.17 1.36 0.08
CA CYS A 39 1.25 1.20 1.53
C CYS A 39 1.22 -0.27 2.00
N LEU A 40 0.42 -1.14 1.39
CA LEU A 40 0.37 -2.56 1.78
C LEU A 40 1.61 -3.34 1.35
N ASN A 41 2.21 -3.02 0.20
CA ASN A 41 3.40 -3.71 -0.28
C ASN A 41 4.67 -3.35 0.50
N VAL A 42 4.67 -2.23 1.23
CA VAL A 42 5.79 -1.81 2.08
C VAL A 42 5.50 -1.91 3.57
N ALA A 43 4.29 -2.35 3.96
CA ALA A 43 3.86 -2.41 5.35
C ALA A 43 4.80 -3.21 6.26
N HIS A 44 5.38 -4.31 5.76
CA HIS A 44 6.32 -5.15 6.50
C HIS A 44 7.68 -4.48 6.80
N LYS A 45 7.97 -3.32 6.20
CA LYS A 45 9.23 -2.59 6.38
C LYS A 45 9.15 -1.52 7.47
N LEU A 46 7.95 -1.28 8.02
CA LEU A 46 7.63 -0.15 8.88
C LEU A 46 6.81 -0.63 10.08
N SER A 47 6.80 0.16 11.16
CA SER A 47 5.97 -0.13 12.33
C SER A 47 4.49 0.14 12.04
N HIS A 48 4.18 1.23 11.34
CA HIS A 48 2.81 1.57 10.94
C HIS A 48 2.74 2.18 9.53
N VAL A 49 1.67 1.86 8.81
CA VAL A 49 1.35 2.50 7.52
C VAL A 49 -0.05 3.09 7.58
N TYR A 50 -0.19 4.34 7.15
CA TYR A 50 -1.45 5.07 7.08
C TYR A 50 -1.80 5.29 5.61
N GLY A 51 -2.88 4.66 5.16
CA GLY A 51 -3.44 4.91 3.84
C GLY A 51 -4.66 5.82 3.94
N VAL A 52 -4.67 6.92 3.19
CA VAL A 52 -5.81 7.84 3.11
C VAL A 52 -6.27 7.93 1.67
N ASP A 53 -7.57 7.80 1.43
CA ASP A 53 -8.18 8.01 0.13
C ASP A 53 -9.57 8.63 0.31
N TYR A 54 -9.97 9.50 -0.61
CA TYR A 54 -11.30 10.10 -0.59
C TYR A 54 -12.40 9.07 -0.91
N SER A 55 -12.09 8.08 -1.75
CA SER A 55 -13.02 7.08 -2.20
C SER A 55 -13.21 5.98 -1.15
N LYS A 56 -14.38 5.97 -0.51
CA LYS A 56 -14.78 4.90 0.41
C LYS A 56 -14.66 3.51 -0.23
N GLY A 57 -15.07 3.38 -1.49
CA GLY A 57 -14.98 2.10 -2.21
C GLY A 57 -13.53 1.62 -2.40
N MET A 58 -12.57 2.53 -2.53
CA MET A 58 -11.15 2.18 -2.58
C MET A 58 -10.63 1.72 -1.22
N LEU A 59 -11.00 2.43 -0.15
CA LEU A 59 -10.65 2.06 1.22
C LEU A 59 -11.23 0.70 1.62
N GLU A 60 -12.44 0.36 1.19
CA GLU A 60 -13.01 -0.98 1.40
C GLU A 60 -12.19 -2.09 0.73
N VAL A 61 -11.67 -1.84 -0.48
CA VAL A 61 -10.77 -2.78 -1.17
C VAL A 61 -9.42 -2.87 -0.45
N ALA A 62 -8.86 -1.74 -0.02
CA ALA A 62 -7.61 -1.70 0.75
C ALA A 62 -7.74 -2.49 2.06
N ALA A 63 -8.83 -2.30 2.81
CA ALA A 63 -9.10 -3.01 4.05
C ALA A 63 -9.19 -4.54 3.84
N LYS A 64 -9.92 -4.98 2.80
CA LYS A 64 -10.01 -6.40 2.42
C LYS A 64 -8.65 -6.99 2.01
N ARG A 65 -7.75 -6.18 1.43
CA ARG A 65 -6.40 -6.64 1.08
C ARG A 65 -5.47 -6.67 2.29
N ALA A 66 -5.62 -5.72 3.21
CA ALA A 66 -4.83 -5.66 4.44
C ALA A 66 -5.02 -6.90 5.32
N THR A 67 -6.24 -7.42 5.42
CA THR A 67 -6.50 -8.67 6.17
C THR A 67 -5.74 -9.87 5.61
N GLY A 68 -5.56 -9.95 4.28
CA GLY A 68 -4.73 -10.97 3.64
C GLY A 68 -3.22 -10.79 3.84
N HIS A 69 -2.77 -9.57 4.17
CA HIS A 69 -1.36 -9.27 4.45
C HIS A 69 -1.00 -9.50 5.93
N ALA A 70 -1.95 -9.33 6.86
CA ALA A 70 -1.72 -9.55 8.29
C ALA A 70 -1.54 -11.04 8.70
N ALA A 71 -1.81 -11.97 7.77
CA ALA A 71 -1.69 -13.42 7.99
C ALA A 71 -0.35 -14.02 7.50
N ARG A 72 0.60 -13.18 7.07
CA ARG A 72 1.95 -13.56 6.65
C ARG A 72 2.98 -13.01 7.64
#